data_AF-A0A966TKN2-F1
#
_entry.id   AF-A0A966TKN2-F1
#
_cell.length_a   1.000
_cell.length_b   1.000
_cell.length_c   1.000
_cell.angle_alpha   90.00
_cell.angle_beta   90.00
_cell.angle_gamma   90.00
#
_symmetry.space_group_name_H-M   'P 1'
#
loop_
_entity.id
_entity.type
_entity.pdbx_description
1 polymer ?
#
loop_
_entity_poly.entity_id
_entity_poly.type
_entity_poly.pdbx_seq_one_letter_code
_entity_poly.pdbx_strand_id
1 'polypeptide(L)'
;MLVQWAVEAGYRSLFLADINHTGSALAFVREAQKQGIQPVVGVALHNGMERVATLMARNNRGIHEMNVFITPFHHDEKPFPAELPHFSNCWVFYPVQRMLARPLM
;
A
#
# COMPACT_ATOMS: atom_id res chain seq x y z
N MET A 1 3.13 20.06 -1.29
CA MET A 1 3.49 18.74 -0.71
C MET A 1 2.19 18.02 -0.32
N LEU A 2 2.05 16.71 -0.54
CA LEU A 2 0.77 15.97 -0.43
C LEU A 2 0.02 16.22 0.89
N VAL A 3 0.75 16.23 2.01
CA VAL A 3 0.17 16.47 3.34
C VAL A 3 -0.45 17.86 3.45
N GLN A 4 0.28 18.90 3.05
CA GLN A 4 -0.18 20.29 3.08
C GLN A 4 -1.48 20.46 2.27
N TRP A 5 -1.51 19.90 1.05
CA TRP A 5 -2.71 19.93 0.20
C TRP A 5 -3.91 19.29 0.89
N ALA A 6 -3.72 18.16 1.58
CA ALA A 6 -4.83 17.48 2.25
C ALA A 6 -5.36 18.24 3.46
N VAL A 7 -4.49 18.94 4.20
CA VAL A 7 -4.88 19.85 5.28
C VAL A 7 -5.73 21.00 4.73
N GLU A 8 -5.27 21.65 3.66
CA GLU A 8 -5.98 22.75 3.00
C GLU A 8 -7.35 22.29 2.44
N ALA A 9 -7.43 21.06 1.96
CA ALA A 9 -8.67 20.46 1.48
C ALA A 9 -9.58 19.91 2.59
N GLY A 10 -9.18 20.01 3.86
CA GLY A 10 -9.99 19.58 5.01
C GLY A 10 -10.07 18.07 5.24
N TYR A 11 -9.14 17.28 4.68
CA TYR A 11 -9.10 15.85 4.93
C TYR A 11 -8.53 15.53 6.31
N ARG A 12 -9.15 14.55 6.99
CA ARG A 12 -8.71 14.07 8.31
C ARG A 12 -7.61 13.00 8.23
N SER A 13 -7.49 12.33 7.09
CA SER A 13 -6.53 11.25 6.88
C SER A 13 -6.05 11.20 5.44
N LEU A 14 -4.83 10.73 5.25
CA LEU A 14 -4.22 10.45 3.95
C LEU A 14 -3.66 9.04 3.94
N PHE A 15 -3.92 8.32 2.84
CA PHE A 15 -3.30 7.04 2.55
C PHE A 15 -2.22 7.19 1.49
N LEU A 16 -0.98 6.85 1.84
CA LEU A 16 0.13 6.81 0.90
C LEU A 16 0.44 5.36 0.52
N ALA A 17 0.38 5.06 -0.77
CA ALA A 17 0.77 3.78 -1.35
C ALA A 17 1.70 4.00 -2.54
N ASP A 18 3.00 3.96 -2.27
CA ASP A 18 4.03 3.97 -3.31
C ASP A 18 3.97 2.68 -4.14
N ILE A 19 4.39 2.74 -5.40
CA ILE A 19 4.44 1.55 -6.26
C ILE A 19 5.61 0.67 -5.83
N ASN A 20 5.30 -0.58 -5.48
CA ASN A 20 6.21 -1.67 -5.15
C ASN A 20 7.15 -1.45 -3.95
N HIS A 21 7.20 -0.28 -3.31
CA HIS A 21 8.07 -0.05 -2.16
C HIS A 21 7.42 0.83 -1.09
N THR A 22 8.07 1.00 0.06
CA THR A 22 7.61 1.92 1.13
C THR A 22 8.64 3.02 1.45
N GLY A 23 9.53 3.37 0.52
CA GLY A 23 10.64 4.31 0.75
C GLY A 23 10.20 5.68 1.27
N SER A 24 9.08 6.22 0.77
CA SER A 24 8.59 7.54 1.16
C SER A 24 7.78 7.54 2.46
N ALA A 25 7.43 6.36 2.99
CA ALA A 25 6.49 6.22 4.10
C ALA A 25 6.93 6.96 5.37
N LEU A 26 8.21 6.89 5.75
CA LEU A 26 8.71 7.52 6.97
C LEU A 26 8.66 9.06 6.88
N ALA A 27 9.07 9.62 5.74
CA ALA A 27 9.00 11.06 5.51
C ALA A 27 7.56 11.55 5.52
N PHE A 28 6.66 10.82 4.87
CA PHE A 28 5.22 11.09 4.87
C PHE A 28 4.60 11.05 6.26
N VAL A 29 4.85 9.99 7.04
CA VAL A 29 4.32 9.86 8.41
C VAL A 29 4.78 11.02 9.29
N ARG A 30 6.07 11.37 9.24
CA ARG A 30 6.62 12.50 10.02
C ARG A 30 5.94 13.81 9.67
N GLU A 31 5.71 14.06 8.38
CA GLU A 31 5.08 15.28 7.93
C GLU A 31 3.58 15.32 8.29
N ALA A 32 2.88 14.21 8.08
CA ALA A 32 1.48 14.08 8.47
C ALA A 32 1.26 14.35 9.96
N GLN A 33 2.14 13.81 10.82
CA GLN A 33 2.10 14.05 12.26
C GLN A 33 2.30 15.51 12.63
N LYS A 34 3.24 16.22 12.00
CA LYS A 34 3.46 17.66 12.24
C LYS A 34 2.23 18.51 11.92
N GLN A 35 1.48 18.09 10.91
CA GLN A 35 0.34 18.80 10.35
C GLN A 35 -1.00 18.32 10.96
N GLY A 36 -0.97 17.36 11.89
CA GLY A 36 -2.16 16.88 12.59
C GLY A 36 -3.11 16.02 11.73
N ILE A 37 -2.68 15.53 10.57
CA ILE A 37 -3.46 14.62 9.73
C ILE A 37 -3.10 13.17 10.02
N GLN A 38 -4.07 12.27 10.06
CA GLN A 38 -3.81 10.85 10.34
C GLN A 38 -3.15 10.17 9.12
N PRO A 39 -1.88 9.71 9.21
CA PRO A 39 -1.26 8.99 8.12
C PRO A 39 -1.70 7.52 8.10
N VAL A 40 -1.92 7.00 6.90
CA VAL A 40 -2.07 5.57 6.63
C VAL A 40 -1.04 5.19 5.56
N VAL A 41 -0.36 4.08 5.75
CA VAL A 41 0.74 3.63 4.86
C VAL A 41 0.37 2.31 4.20
N GLY A 42 0.75 2.18 2.94
CA GLY A 42 0.55 0.98 2.15
C GLY A 42 1.53 0.90 1.00
N VAL A 43 1.20 0.01 0.07
CA VAL A 43 1.97 -0.22 -1.17
C VAL A 43 1.00 -0.63 -2.27
N ALA A 44 1.22 -0.08 -3.47
CA ALA A 44 0.55 -0.54 -4.68
C ALA A 44 1.46 -1.55 -5.37
N LEU A 45 1.04 -2.82 -5.43
CA LEU A 45 1.79 -3.87 -6.12
C LEU A 45 1.46 -3.87 -7.61
N HIS A 46 2.50 -3.78 -8.42
CA HIS A 46 2.43 -3.71 -9.88
C HIS A 46 3.42 -4.69 -10.51
N ASN A 47 2.97 -5.39 -11.54
CA ASN A 47 3.81 -6.12 -12.49
C ASN A 47 3.88 -5.30 -13.78
N GLY A 48 4.90 -4.44 -13.91
CA GLY A 48 4.97 -3.45 -14.98
C GLY A 48 3.77 -2.48 -14.92
N MET A 49 2.98 -2.42 -15.99
CA MET A 49 1.79 -1.56 -16.07
C MET A 49 0.55 -2.19 -15.40
N GLU A 50 0.59 -3.48 -15.06
CA GLU A 50 -0.54 -4.17 -14.48
C GLU A 50 -0.56 -4.02 -12.96
N ARG A 51 -1.65 -3.46 -12.42
CA ARG A 51 -1.87 -3.41 -10.96
C ARG A 51 -2.35 -4.77 -10.45
N VAL A 52 -1.61 -5.35 -9.52
CA VAL A 52 -1.92 -6.63 -8.87
C VAL A 52 -2.90 -6.42 -7.72
N ALA A 53 -2.51 -5.61 -6.74
CA ALA A 53 -3.33 -5.24 -5.59
C ALA A 53 -2.78 -3.98 -4.90
N THR A 54 -3.55 -3.41 -3.99
CA THR A 54 -3.07 -2.40 -3.04
C THR A 54 -3.16 -2.97 -1.64
N LEU A 55 -2.07 -2.90 -0.87
CA LEU A 55 -2.05 -3.29 0.53
C LEU A 55 -2.06 -2.06 1.41
N MET A 56 -2.83 -2.10 2.49
CA MET A 56 -2.90 -1.05 3.51
C MET A 56 -2.52 -1.64 4.86
N ALA A 57 -1.49 -1.09 5.51
CA ALA A 57 -1.08 -1.53 6.84
C ALA A 57 -2.10 -1.10 7.90
N ARG A 58 -2.48 -2.03 8.78
CA ARG A 58 -3.33 -1.75 9.94
C ARG A 58 -2.53 -1.18 11.12
N ASN A 59 -1.23 -1.45 11.15
CA ASN A 59 -0.30 -1.10 12.22
C ASN A 59 1.16 -1.27 11.72
N ASN A 60 2.14 -1.01 12.60
CA ASN A 60 3.56 -1.16 12.27
C ASN A 60 3.96 -2.60 11.87
N ARG A 61 3.27 -3.63 12.41
CA ARG A 61 3.50 -5.02 11.98
C ARG A 61 3.05 -5.23 10.53
N GLY A 62 2.01 -4.52 10.08
CA GLY A 62 1.59 -4.52 8.67
C GLY A 62 2.65 -3.95 7.74
N ILE A 63 3.34 -2.86 8.14
CA ILE A 63 4.46 -2.32 7.36
C ILE A 63 5.58 -3.35 7.25
N HIS A 64 5.95 -3.98 8.37
CA HIS A 64 6.95 -5.05 8.37
C HIS A 64 6.52 -6.24 7.49
N GLU A 65 5.27 -6.70 7.60
CA GLU A 65 4.72 -7.82 6.83
C GLU A 65 4.74 -7.56 5.32
N MET A 66 4.34 -6.34 4.88
CA MET A 66 4.45 -5.95 3.47
C MET A 66 5.90 -5.94 2.99
N ASN A 67 6.82 -5.40 3.78
CA ASN A 67 8.23 -5.32 3.39
C ASN A 67 8.86 -6.71 3.29
N VAL A 68 8.61 -7.60 4.26
CA VAL A 68 9.05 -9.00 4.20
C VAL A 68 8.51 -9.70 2.95
N PHE A 69 7.25 -9.46 2.60
CA PHE A 69 6.65 -10.02 1.39
C PHE A 69 7.31 -9.47 0.11
N ILE A 70 7.55 -8.17 0.02
CA ILE A 70 8.05 -7.51 -1.20
C ILE A 70 9.52 -7.80 -1.47
N THR A 71 10.36 -7.83 -0.43
CA THR A 71 11.83 -7.87 -0.57
C THR A 71 12.33 -8.98 -1.51
N PRO A 72 11.84 -10.24 -1.44
CA PRO A 72 12.27 -11.29 -2.36
C PRO A 72 11.93 -11.01 -3.83
N PHE A 73 10.79 -10.39 -4.13
CA PHE A 73 10.39 -10.06 -5.51
C PHE A 73 11.29 -8.99 -6.12
N HIS A 74 11.74 -8.03 -5.31
CA HIS A 74 12.73 -7.05 -5.74
C HIS A 74 14.10 -7.65 -5.96
N HIS A 75 14.54 -8.54 -5.06
CA HIS A 75 15.86 -9.15 -5.16
C HIS A 75 15.98 -10.09 -6.36
N ASP A 76 14.93 -10.87 -6.62
CA ASP A 76 14.91 -11.88 -7.67
C ASP A 76 14.32 -11.36 -8.99
N GLU A 77 13.92 -10.09 -9.06
CA GLU A 77 13.21 -9.48 -10.20
C GLU A 77 11.98 -10.29 -10.66
N LYS A 78 11.28 -10.91 -9.70
CA LYS A 78 10.13 -11.77 -9.95
C LYS A 78 8.83 -10.97 -9.96
N PRO A 79 7.86 -11.31 -10.83
CA PRO A 79 6.52 -10.73 -10.76
C PRO A 79 5.81 -11.17 -9.49
N PHE A 80 5.01 -10.28 -8.90
CA PHE A 80 4.10 -10.63 -7.81
C PHE A 80 3.04 -11.62 -8.29
N PRO A 81 2.64 -12.61 -7.46
CA PRO A 81 1.59 -13.55 -7.83
C PRO A 81 0.24 -12.84 -7.94
N ALA A 82 -0.63 -13.38 -8.79
CA ALA A 82 -1.97 -12.83 -8.98
C ALA A 82 -2.86 -12.97 -7.73
N GLU A 83 -2.65 -14.04 -6.97
CA GLU A 83 -3.23 -14.28 -5.66
C GLU A 83 -2.14 -14.11 -4.62
N LEU A 84 -2.33 -13.13 -3.74
CA LEU A 84 -1.41 -12.82 -2.67
C LEU A 84 -1.66 -13.75 -1.48
N PRO A 85 -0.62 -14.05 -0.67
CA PRO A 85 -0.80 -14.82 0.56
C PRO A 85 -1.71 -14.09 1.55
N HIS A 86 -2.11 -14.79 2.61
CA HIS A 86 -2.81 -14.16 3.71
C HIS A 86 -1.91 -13.14 4.43
N PHE A 87 -2.44 -11.94 4.68
CA PHE A 87 -1.80 -10.92 5.50
C PHE A 87 -2.60 -10.73 6.80
N SER A 88 -1.92 -10.90 7.93
CA SER A 88 -2.54 -10.76 9.26
C SER A 88 -2.77 -9.29 9.64
N ASN A 89 -1.85 -8.40 9.25
CA ASN A 89 -1.83 -6.99 9.66
C ASN A 89 -2.04 -6.03 8.49
N CYS A 90 -2.44 -6.53 7.31
CA CYS A 90 -2.78 -5.70 6.17
C CYS A 90 -4.21 -5.95 5.68
N TRP A 91 -4.83 -4.93 5.12
CA TRP A 91 -5.95 -5.11 4.21
C TRP A 91 -5.42 -5.22 2.79
N VAL A 92 -6.01 -6.10 1.99
CA VAL A 92 -5.63 -6.35 0.60
C VAL A 92 -6.81 -5.97 -0.29
N PHE A 93 -6.58 -5.04 -1.21
CA PHE A 93 -7.58 -4.54 -2.16
C PHE A 93 -7.18 -4.96 -3.57
N TYR A 94 -7.94 -5.86 -4.16
CA TYR A 94 -7.78 -6.24 -5.56
C TYR A 94 -8.55 -5.29 -6.49
N PRO A 95 -8.06 -5.03 -7.72
CA PRO A 95 -8.83 -4.32 -8.73
C PRO A 95 -10.17 -5.01 -9.02
N VAL A 96 -11.24 -4.22 -9.17
CA VAL A 96 -12.60 -4.73 -9.45
C VAL A 96 -12.62 -5.60 -10.71
N GLN A 97 -11.82 -5.26 -11.72
CA GLN A 97 -11.70 -6.03 -12.96
C GLN A 97 -11.27 -7.48 -12.72
N ARG A 98 -10.46 -7.74 -11.68
CA ARG A 98 -10.05 -9.10 -11.29
C ARG A 98 -11.15 -9.87 -10.56
N MET A 99 -12.07 -9.18 -9.87
CA MET A 99 -13.23 -9.83 -9.24
C MET A 99 -14.20 -10.37 -10.29
N LEU A 100 -14.43 -9.64 -11.39
CA LEU A 100 -15.33 -10.07 -12.47
C LEU A 100 -14.83 -11.32 -13.20
N ALA A 101 -13.52 -11.60 -13.15
CA ALA A 101 -12.92 -12.80 -13.72
C ALA A 101 -12.98 -14.03 -12.80
N ARG A 102 -13.38 -13.87 -11.53
CA ARG A 102 -13.58 -15.00 -10.60
C ARG A 102 -15.07 -15.40 -10.63
N PRO A 103 -15.41 -16.66 -10.99
CA PRO A 103 -16.77 -17.14 -10.83
C PRO A 103 -17.16 -17.03 -9.35
N LEU A 104 -18.33 -16.45 -9.09
CA LEU A 104 -18.93 -16.46 -7.76
C LEU A 104 -19.21 -17.94 -7.43
N MET A 105 -18.48 -18.48 -6.46
CA MET A 105 -18.78 -19.78 -5.87
C MET A 105 -20.10 -19.70 -5.12
#